data_AF-A0A2M8H5B0-F1
#
_entry.id   AF-A0A2M8H5B0-F1
#
_cell.length_a   1.000
_cell.length_b   1.000
_cell.length_c   1.000
_cell.angle_alpha   90.00
_cell.angle_beta   90.00
_cell.angle_gamma   90.00
#
_symmetry.space_group_name_H-M   'P 1'
#
loop_
_entity.id
_entity.type
_entity.pdbx_description
1 polymer ?
#
loop_
_entity_poly.entity_id
_entity_poly.type
_entity_poly.pdbx_seq_one_letter_code
_entity_poly.pdbx_strand_id
1 'polypeptide(L)'
;MPSDDDLISSIRAQYHFRPSPDGLLAWDVRRLIRLGRELPVRAVPLGQIAELDKEHWYGHGSVRPTVRSMVEHCQLMLAADLAYPIILDSEGRVMDGMHRVGKALMQGATHIEAVQFEQDPAPDYVDCDPDALPYDD
;
A
#
# COMPACT_ATOMS: atom_id res chain seq x y z
N MET A 1 23.20 15.85 0.25
CA MET A 1 22.19 14.90 0.74
C MET A 1 20.99 15.05 -0.16
N PRO A 2 20.45 13.98 -0.75
CA PRO A 2 19.19 14.05 -1.50
C PRO A 2 18.09 14.60 -0.58
N SER A 3 17.17 15.39 -1.13
CA SER A 3 15.96 15.77 -0.41
C SER A 3 15.05 14.54 -0.23
N ASP A 4 14.12 14.61 0.71
CA ASP A 4 13.16 13.52 0.89
C ASP A 4 12.29 13.31 -0.38
N ASP A 5 12.06 14.37 -1.16
CA ASP A 5 11.33 14.26 -2.42
C ASP A 5 12.16 13.53 -3.49
N ASP A 6 13.49 13.69 -3.50
CA ASP A 6 14.38 12.92 -4.35
C ASP A 6 14.36 11.44 -3.95
N LEU A 7 14.35 11.15 -2.64
CA LEU A 7 14.25 9.79 -2.12
C LEU A 7 12.92 9.13 -2.49
N ILE A 8 11.80 9.85 -2.34
CA ILE A 8 10.47 9.32 -2.72
C ILE A 8 10.39 9.08 -4.22
N SER A 9 10.97 9.97 -5.03
CA SER A 9 10.98 9.81 -6.48
C SER A 9 11.87 8.65 -6.93
N SER A 10 12.83 8.21 -6.09
CA SER A 10 13.65 7.01 -6.34
C SER A 10 12.98 5.68 -5.95
N ILE A 11 11.89 5.71 -5.19
CA ILE A 11 11.08 4.52 -4.89
C ILE A 11 10.46 4.05 -6.19
N ARG A 12 10.55 2.76 -6.56
CA ARG A 12 9.90 2.20 -7.74
C ARG A 12 8.42 2.57 -7.82
N ALA A 13 7.96 3.02 -8.99
CA ALA A 13 6.56 3.34 -9.29
C ALA A 13 5.65 2.15 -8.94
N GLN A 14 4.65 2.43 -8.11
CA GLN A 14 3.64 1.49 -7.66
C GLN A 14 2.32 2.22 -7.53
N TYR A 15 1.22 1.52 -7.81
CA TYR A 15 -0.12 2.08 -7.77
C TYR A 15 -1.00 1.28 -6.82
N HIS A 16 -1.75 1.98 -5.97
CA HIS A 16 -2.87 1.41 -5.25
C HIS A 16 -4.10 1.43 -6.15
N PHE A 17 -4.81 0.30 -6.24
CA PHE A 17 -5.98 0.17 -7.10
C PHE A 17 -7.25 -0.07 -6.28
N ARG A 18 -8.36 0.52 -6.72
CA ARG A 18 -9.68 0.27 -6.14
C ARG A 18 -10.77 0.27 -7.22
N PRO A 19 -11.66 -0.73 -7.25
CA PRO A 19 -12.79 -0.72 -8.17
C PRO A 19 -13.81 0.35 -7.75
N SER A 20 -14.43 1.01 -8.73
CA SER A 20 -15.51 1.98 -8.53
C SER A 20 -16.58 1.84 -9.62
N PRO A 21 -17.76 2.47 -9.46
CA PRO A 21 -18.78 2.52 -10.52
C PRO A 21 -18.28 3.15 -11.82
N ASP A 22 -17.30 4.04 -11.74
CA ASP A 22 -16.70 4.76 -12.86
C ASP A 22 -15.44 4.05 -13.41
N GLY A 23 -15.24 2.78 -13.08
CA GLY A 23 -14.07 1.99 -13.49
C GLY A 23 -13.01 1.86 -12.41
N LEU A 24 -11.81 1.41 -12.79
CA LEU A 24 -10.71 1.20 -11.85
C LEU A 24 -10.03 2.53 -11.51
N LEU A 25 -9.93 2.83 -10.22
CA LEU A 25 -9.23 3.98 -9.70
C LEU A 25 -7.79 3.59 -9.36
N ALA A 26 -6.84 4.49 -9.63
CA ALA A 26 -5.45 4.31 -9.25
C ALA A 26 -4.87 5.53 -8.53
N TRP A 27 -4.08 5.28 -7.49
CA TRP A 27 -3.30 6.27 -6.77
C TRP A 27 -1.81 5.93 -6.87
N ASP A 28 -0.97 6.89 -7.24
CA ASP A 28 0.48 6.73 -7.20
C ASP A 28 0.94 6.65 -5.74
N VAL A 29 1.57 5.53 -5.36
CA VAL A 29 2.07 5.30 -4.00
C VAL A 29 3.11 6.36 -3.61
N ARG A 30 3.92 6.87 -4.54
CA ARG A 30 4.86 7.96 -4.26
C ARG A 30 4.11 9.22 -3.83
N ARG A 31 3.00 9.53 -4.49
CA ARG A 31 2.15 10.67 -4.13
C ARG A 31 1.46 10.43 -2.80
N LEU A 32 0.95 9.22 -2.53
CA LEU A 32 0.40 8.87 -1.22
C LEU A 32 1.43 9.06 -0.10
N ILE A 33 2.68 8.63 -0.31
CA ILE A 33 3.77 8.86 0.64
C ILE A 33 3.98 10.37 0.86
N ARG A 34 4.07 11.19 -0.21
CA ARG A 34 4.22 12.64 -0.07
C ARG A 34 3.10 13.26 0.76
N LEU A 35 1.84 12.90 0.48
CA LEU A 35 0.67 13.43 1.19
C LEU A 35 0.60 12.92 2.64
N GLY A 36 1.03 11.69 2.89
CA GLY A 36 0.97 11.06 4.21
C GLY A 36 2.05 11.55 5.18
N ARG A 37 3.13 12.18 4.70
CA ARG A 37 4.26 12.62 5.53
C ARG A 37 3.93 13.67 6.57
N GLU A 38 2.95 14.52 6.29
CA GLU A 38 2.54 15.57 7.22
C GLU A 38 1.53 15.08 8.26
N LEU A 39 1.05 13.84 8.13
CA LEU A 39 0.05 13.26 9.02
C LEU A 39 0.71 12.69 10.29
N PRO A 40 -0.01 12.73 11.43
CA PRO A 40 0.49 12.13 12.66
C PRO A 40 0.59 10.61 12.51
N VAL A 41 1.76 10.07 12.87
CA VAL A 41 1.96 8.62 12.98
C VAL A 41 1.27 8.11 14.24
N ARG A 42 0.48 7.05 14.11
CA ARG A 42 -0.21 6.39 15.22
C ARG A 42 -0.02 4.87 15.17
N ALA A 43 0.08 4.25 16.33
CA ALA A 43 0.07 2.79 16.44
C ALA A 43 -1.37 2.28 16.27
N VAL A 44 -1.59 1.39 15.31
CA VAL A 44 -2.89 0.77 15.01
C VAL A 44 -2.84 -0.71 15.37
N PRO A 45 -3.82 -1.25 16.10
CA PRO A 45 -3.90 -2.69 16.33
C PRO A 45 -4.03 -3.44 15.01
N LEU A 46 -3.22 -4.48 14.78
CA LEU A 46 -3.26 -5.24 13.53
C LEU A 46 -4.65 -5.82 13.25
N GLY A 47 -5.37 -6.25 14.29
CA GLY A 47 -6.75 -6.75 14.18
C GLY A 47 -7.80 -5.71 13.76
N GLN A 48 -7.44 -4.43 13.63
CA GLN A 48 -8.31 -3.38 13.08
C GLN A 48 -8.05 -3.12 11.59
N ILE A 49 -7.06 -3.77 10.98
CA ILE A 49 -6.79 -3.63 9.54
C ILE A 49 -7.89 -4.33 8.76
N ALA A 50 -8.67 -3.55 7.99
CA ALA A 50 -9.90 -4.01 7.36
C ALA A 50 -9.70 -5.14 6.33
N GLU A 51 -8.52 -5.22 5.72
CA GLU A 51 -8.16 -6.21 4.70
C GLU A 51 -7.42 -7.43 5.25
N LEU A 52 -7.15 -7.49 6.56
CA LEU A 52 -6.28 -8.51 7.16
C LEU A 52 -6.70 -9.94 6.78
N ASP A 53 -8.00 -10.22 6.84
CA ASP A 53 -8.59 -11.53 6.54
C ASP A 53 -9.33 -11.56 5.18
N LYS A 54 -8.98 -10.66 4.26
CA LYS A 54 -9.60 -10.56 2.92
C LYS A 54 -8.60 -10.93 1.83
N GLU A 55 -9.12 -11.27 0.65
CA GLU A 55 -8.31 -11.45 -0.54
C GLU A 55 -7.75 -10.10 -1.02
N HIS A 56 -6.54 -9.76 -0.56
CA HIS A 56 -5.93 -8.47 -0.85
C HIS A 56 -5.02 -8.48 -2.09
N TRP A 57 -4.17 -9.50 -2.26
CA TRP A 57 -3.19 -9.53 -3.36
C TRP A 57 -3.68 -10.18 -4.65
N TYR A 58 -4.79 -10.93 -4.63
CA TYR A 58 -5.21 -11.79 -5.75
C TYR A 58 -6.59 -11.43 -6.34
N GLY A 59 -7.33 -10.49 -5.73
CA GLY A 59 -8.71 -10.16 -6.10
C GLY A 59 -8.90 -9.50 -7.47
N HIS A 60 -7.82 -9.11 -8.15
CA HIS A 60 -7.85 -8.44 -9.47
C HIS A 60 -7.53 -9.37 -10.65
N GLY A 61 -7.51 -10.69 -10.44
CA GLY A 61 -7.80 -11.68 -11.49
C GLY A 61 -6.68 -12.07 -12.47
N SER A 62 -5.57 -11.32 -12.56
CA SER A 62 -4.44 -11.70 -13.43
C SER A 62 -3.45 -12.66 -12.75
N VAL A 63 -3.20 -12.47 -11.45
CA VAL A 63 -2.26 -13.28 -10.67
C VAL A 63 -3.04 -14.27 -9.79
N ARG A 64 -2.66 -15.55 -9.85
CA ARG A 64 -3.25 -16.61 -9.01
C ARG A 64 -2.33 -16.92 -7.82
N PRO A 65 -2.88 -17.39 -6.67
CA PRO A 65 -2.10 -17.78 -5.50
C PRO A 65 -1.35 -19.10 -5.72
N THR A 66 -0.35 -19.06 -6.60
CA THR A 66 0.56 -20.18 -6.83
C THR A 66 1.63 -20.22 -5.74
N VAL A 67 2.34 -21.35 -5.59
CA VAL A 67 3.49 -21.42 -4.67
C VAL A 67 4.52 -20.35 -5.00
N ARG A 68 4.75 -20.07 -6.28
CA ARG A 68 5.71 -19.05 -6.73
C ARG A 68 5.29 -17.64 -6.31
N SER A 69 4.05 -17.26 -6.56
CA SER A 69 3.55 -15.92 -6.20
C SER A 69 3.50 -15.71 -4.68
N MET A 70 3.16 -16.76 -3.92
CA MET A 70 3.22 -16.69 -2.45
C MET A 70 4.65 -16.47 -1.95
N VAL A 71 5.63 -17.16 -2.53
CA VAL A 71 7.05 -16.94 -2.19
C VAL A 71 7.49 -15.52 -2.53
N GLU A 72 7.07 -14.96 -3.66
CA GLU A 72 7.35 -13.57 -4.03
C GLU A 72 6.80 -12.59 -2.99
N HIS A 73 5.56 -12.76 -2.53
CA HIS A 73 5.00 -11.95 -1.45
C HIS A 73 5.76 -12.11 -0.14
N CYS A 74 6.14 -13.34 0.24
CA CYS A 74 6.95 -13.57 1.44
C CYS A 74 8.31 -12.87 1.36
N GLN A 75 8.96 -12.87 0.19
CA GLN A 75 10.21 -12.14 -0.03
C GLN A 75 10.02 -10.63 0.15
N LEU A 76 8.93 -10.06 -0.40
CA LEU A 76 8.59 -8.65 -0.21
C LEU A 76 8.31 -8.33 1.26
N MET A 77 7.59 -9.19 1.98
CA MET A 77 7.38 -9.04 3.43
C MET A 77 8.69 -9.04 4.19
N LEU A 78 9.60 -9.98 3.92
CA LEU A 78 10.90 -10.02 4.60
C LEU A 78 11.75 -8.78 4.31
N ALA A 79 11.72 -8.28 3.07
CA ALA A 79 12.44 -7.09 2.64
C ALA A 79 11.82 -5.77 3.14
N ALA A 80 10.53 -5.75 3.47
CA ALA A 80 9.84 -4.54 3.90
C ALA A 80 10.38 -3.98 5.21
N ASP A 81 10.58 -2.67 5.30
CA ASP A 81 11.08 -2.00 6.49
C ASP A 81 9.91 -1.49 7.35
N LEU A 82 9.88 -1.88 8.64
CA LEU A 82 8.85 -1.48 9.59
C LEU A 82 9.12 -0.11 10.22
N ALA A 83 10.26 0.51 9.93
CA ALA A 83 10.54 1.90 10.33
C ALA A 83 9.64 2.92 9.61
N TYR A 84 8.93 2.51 8.54
CA TYR A 84 8.01 3.36 7.79
C TYR A 84 6.56 2.96 8.05
N PRO A 85 5.67 3.90 8.39
CA PRO A 85 4.27 3.62 8.69
C PRO A 85 3.49 3.20 7.44
N ILE A 86 2.50 2.32 7.61
CA ILE A 86 1.53 2.00 6.55
C ILE A 86 0.63 3.22 6.27
N ILE A 87 -0.01 3.25 5.11
CA ILE A 87 -0.92 4.34 4.73
C ILE A 87 -2.34 3.81 4.71
N LEU A 88 -3.22 4.45 5.48
CA LEU A 88 -4.64 4.14 5.57
C LEU A 88 -5.50 5.25 4.96
N ASP A 89 -6.60 4.85 4.36
CA ASP A 89 -7.65 5.79 3.93
C ASP A 89 -8.54 6.23 5.11
N SER A 90 -9.49 7.13 4.86
CA SER A 90 -10.39 7.65 5.90
C SER A 90 -11.28 6.61 6.58
N GLU A 91 -11.46 5.44 5.96
CA GLU A 91 -12.21 4.31 6.52
C GLU A 91 -11.30 3.26 7.19
N GLY A 92 -9.98 3.49 7.22
CA GLY A 92 -9.01 2.59 7.83
C GLY A 92 -8.58 1.42 6.93
N ARG A 93 -8.85 1.50 5.63
CA ARG A 93 -8.40 0.51 4.64
C ARG A 93 -6.98 0.81 4.19
N VAL A 94 -6.20 -0.24 3.92
CA VAL A 94 -4.80 -0.09 3.50
C VAL A 94 -4.71 0.45 2.07
N MET A 95 -4.10 1.62 1.92
CA MET A 95 -3.69 2.16 0.61
C MET A 95 -2.28 1.71 0.25
N ASP A 96 -1.37 1.64 1.22
CA ASP A 96 0.00 1.13 1.03
C ASP A 96 0.51 0.44 2.29
N GLY A 97 1.34 -0.60 2.12
CA GLY A 97 2.05 -1.26 3.20
C GLY A 97 1.50 -2.61 3.66
N MET A 98 0.67 -3.31 2.87
CA MET A 98 0.19 -4.65 3.25
C MET A 98 1.32 -5.67 3.47
N HIS A 99 2.46 -5.55 2.77
CA HIS A 99 3.64 -6.38 3.08
C HIS A 99 4.25 -6.08 4.46
N ARG A 100 4.18 -4.83 4.93
CA ARG A 100 4.59 -4.44 6.29
C ARG A 100 3.63 -4.99 7.33
N VAL A 101 2.32 -4.95 7.06
CA VAL A 101 1.29 -5.62 7.89
C VAL A 101 1.62 -7.12 8.00
N GLY A 102 1.88 -7.79 6.87
CA GLY A 102 2.29 -9.19 6.82
C GLY A 102 3.55 -9.48 7.64
N LYS A 103 4.59 -8.67 7.50
CA LYS A 103 5.83 -8.79 8.28
C LYS A 103 5.58 -8.62 9.79
N ALA A 104 4.79 -7.63 10.19
CA ALA A 104 4.46 -7.39 11.59
C ALA A 104 3.73 -8.59 12.22
N LEU A 105 2.78 -9.20 11.49
CA LEU A 105 2.11 -10.44 11.91
C LEU A 105 3.11 -11.60 12.06
N MET A 106 4.01 -11.79 11.09
CA MET A 106 5.04 -12.83 11.15
C MET A 106 5.95 -12.69 12.38
N GLN A 107 6.17 -11.45 12.83
CA GLN A 107 6.98 -11.15 14.02
C GLN A 107 6.19 -11.24 15.33
N GLY A 108 4.89 -11.56 15.28
CA GLY A 108 4.02 -11.61 16.47
C GLY A 108 3.73 -10.24 17.07
N ALA A 109 3.88 -9.16 16.30
CA ALA A 109 3.48 -7.83 16.74
C ALA A 109 1.96 -7.78 16.93
N THR A 110 1.50 -6.88 17.79
CA THR A 110 0.06 -6.61 18.00
C THR A 110 -0.39 -5.32 17.34
N HIS A 111 0.57 -4.44 17.01
CA HIS A 111 0.33 -3.12 16.44
C HIS A 111 1.33 -2.83 15.32
N ILE A 112 0.96 -1.89 14.46
CA ILE A 112 1.81 -1.35 13.40
C ILE A 112 1.65 0.17 13.35
N GLU A 113 2.74 0.87 13.02
CA GLU A 113 2.67 2.31 12.79
C GLU A 113 1.93 2.61 11.48
N ALA A 114 1.00 3.57 11.53
CA ALA A 114 0.21 3.99 10.40
C ALA A 114 0.05 5.51 10.38
N VAL A 115 -0.08 6.07 9.17
CA VAL A 115 -0.69 7.37 8.93
C VAL A 115 -2.06 7.15 8.30
N GLN A 116 -3.03 8.00 8.62
CA GLN A 116 -4.39 7.88 8.09
C GLN A 116 -4.90 9.21 7.58
N PHE A 117 -5.40 9.22 6.35
CA PHE A 117 -6.07 10.38 5.78
C PHE A 117 -7.42 10.63 6.48
N GLU A 118 -7.72 11.88 6.85
CA GLU A 118 -9.06 12.25 7.33
C GLU A 118 -10.10 12.25 6.20
N GLN A 119 -9.65 12.59 4.98
CA GLN A 119 -10.40 12.52 3.75
C GLN A 119 -9.53 11.88 2.67
N ASP A 120 -10.08 10.90 1.96
CA ASP A 120 -9.37 10.19 0.91
C ASP A 120 -8.85 11.18 -0.15
N PRO A 121 -7.56 11.11 -0.53
CA PRO A 121 -7.06 11.92 -1.63
C PRO A 121 -7.74 11.50 -2.94
N ALA A 122 -7.94 12.44 -3.85
CA ALA A 122 -8.41 12.10 -5.19
C ALA A 122 -7.45 11.12 -5.89
N PRO A 123 -7.97 10.15 -6.66
CA PRO A 123 -7.14 9.25 -7.46
C PRO A 123 -6.36 10.04 -8.51
N ASP A 124 -5.20 9.52 -8.87
CA ASP A 124 -4.37 10.06 -9.94
C ASP A 124 -4.91 9.67 -11.32
N TYR A 125 -5.58 8.51 -11.40
CA TYR A 125 -6.23 8.01 -12.61
C TYR A 125 -7.61 7.41 -12.30
N VAL A 126 -8.55 7.61 -13.23
CA VAL A 126 -9.93 7.08 -13.19
C VAL A 126 -10.18 6.30 -14.47
N ASP A 127 -10.89 5.17 -14.37
CA ASP A 127 -11.15 4.23 -15.48
C ASP A 127 -9.88 3.77 -16.20
N CYS A 128 -8.82 3.48 -15.43
CA CYS A 128 -7.51 3.16 -16.01
C CYS A 128 -7.30 1.65 -16.20
N ASP A 129 -6.53 1.32 -17.25
CA ASP A 129 -5.91 0.00 -17.40
C ASP A 129 -4.63 -0.06 -16.53
N PRO A 130 -4.52 -0.98 -15.56
CA PRO A 130 -3.32 -1.15 -14.73
C PRO A 130 -2.02 -1.29 -15.51
N ASP A 131 -2.06 -1.86 -16.71
CA ASP A 131 -0.88 -2.13 -17.54
C ASP A 131 -0.46 -0.91 -18.38
N ALA A 132 -1.30 0.14 -18.44
CA ALA A 132 -1.05 1.36 -19.18
C ALA A 132 -0.55 2.54 -18.31
N LEU A 133 -0.39 2.32 -17.00
CA LEU A 133 0.10 3.35 -16.08
C LEU A 133 1.60 3.61 -16.23
N PRO A 134 2.09 4.82 -15.89
CA PRO A 134 3.51 5.15 -16.03
C PRO A 134 4.33 4.49 -14.91
N TYR A 135 4.77 3.26 -15.15
CA TYR A 135 5.79 2.60 -14.35
C TYR A 135 7.19 3.08 -14.77
N ASP A 136 8.18 2.93 -13.89
CA ASP A 136 9.57 3.13 -14.31
C ASP A 136 10.01 1.91 -15.13
N ASP A 137 10.68 2.16 -16.26
CA ASP A 137 11.31 1.14 -17.11
C ASP A 137 12.46 0.39 -16.41
#